data_AF-A0A1C5AAV9-F1
#
_entry.id   AF-A0A1C5AAV9-F1
#
_cell.length_a   1.000
_cell.length_b   1.000
_cell.length_c   1.000
_cell.angle_alpha   90.00
_cell.angle_beta   90.00
_cell.angle_gamma   90.00
#
_symmetry.space_group_name_H-M   'P 1'
#
loop_
_entity.id
_entity.type
_entity.pdbx_description
1 polymer ?
#
loop_
_entity_poly.entity_id
_entity_poly.type
_entity_poly.pdbx_seq_one_letter_code
_entity_poly.pdbx_strand_id
1 'polypeptide(L)'
;MTDQPTTVEAYAARNLARQIRDTAARIDDLADTIRRYADDVDRVDSSPGRPDYATVVGRVVNEVGTTLMNLSLGSLSTTAVTADTARVKGE
;
A
#
# COMPACT_ATOMS: atom_id res chain seq x y z
N MET A 1 12.47 31.29 -19.53
CA MET A 1 13.53 30.26 -19.55
C MET A 1 12.91 29.02 -18.96
N THR A 2 12.94 27.91 -19.70
CA THR A 2 12.36 26.63 -19.25
C THR A 2 13.37 25.94 -18.34
N ASP A 3 13.07 25.84 -17.04
CA ASP A 3 13.84 25.01 -16.11
C ASP A 3 13.75 23.55 -16.56
N GLN A 4 14.85 23.09 -17.15
CA GLN A 4 15.00 21.69 -17.51
C GLN A 4 15.42 20.94 -16.23
N PRO A 5 14.63 19.95 -15.77
CA PRO A 5 14.94 19.25 -14.54
C PRO A 5 16.31 18.58 -14.62
N THR A 6 17.09 18.72 -13.56
CA THR A 6 18.41 18.09 -13.46
C THR A 6 18.28 16.57 -13.44
N THR A 7 19.36 15.86 -13.78
CA THR A 7 19.38 14.38 -13.78
C THR A 7 19.05 13.78 -12.40
N VAL A 8 19.39 14.50 -11.32
CA VAL A 8 19.13 14.10 -9.93
C VAL A 8 17.64 14.22 -9.59
N GLU A 9 17.00 15.34 -9.95
CA GLU A 9 15.56 15.54 -9.76
C GLU A 9 14.73 14.53 -10.55
N ALA A 10 15.09 14.31 -11.83
CA ALA A 10 14.42 13.34 -12.68
C ALA A 10 14.52 11.92 -12.12
N TYR A 11 15.67 11.56 -11.53
CA TYR A 11 15.87 10.27 -10.88
C TYR A 11 15.04 10.12 -9.59
N ALA A 12 15.05 11.15 -8.73
CA ALA A 12 14.27 11.15 -7.49
C ALA A 12 12.76 11.08 -7.75
N ALA A 13 12.26 11.84 -8.73
CA ALA A 13 10.86 11.82 -9.14
C ALA A 13 10.43 10.47 -9.70
N ARG A 14 11.27 9.82 -10.53
CA ARG A 14 10.99 8.47 -11.07
C ARG A 14 10.92 7.42 -9.96
N ASN A 15 11.83 7.49 -8.99
CA ASN A 15 11.82 6.57 -7.85
C ASN A 15 10.59 6.76 -6.97
N LEU A 16 10.20 8.00 -6.69
CA LEU A 16 8.97 8.31 -5.97
C LEU A 16 7.75 7.78 -6.72
N ALA A 17 7.64 8.06 -8.03
CA ALA A 17 6.52 7.62 -8.85
C ALA A 17 6.41 6.08 -8.90
N ARG A 18 7.55 5.37 -8.94
CA ARG A 18 7.57 3.90 -8.85
C ARG A 18 7.05 3.42 -7.49
N GLN A 19 7.56 3.98 -6.39
CA GLN A 19 7.10 3.60 -5.05
C GLN A 19 5.61 3.88 -4.84
N ILE A 20 5.09 5.02 -5.31
CA ILE A 20 3.65 5.33 -5.24
C ILE A 20 2.83 4.27 -5.97
N ARG A 21 3.23 3.87 -7.19
CA ARG A 21 2.53 2.83 -7.95
C ARG A 21 2.58 1.47 -7.24
N ASP A 22 3.73 1.09 -6.72
CA ASP A 22 3.91 -0.17 -6.00
C ASP A 22 3.05 -0.18 -4.72
N THR A 23 2.99 0.93 -3.97
CA THR A 23 2.10 1.09 -2.80
C THR A 23 0.63 1.05 -3.21
N ALA A 24 0.23 1.71 -4.29
CA ALA A 24 -1.14 1.70 -4.77
C ALA A 24 -1.62 0.29 -5.16
N ALA A 25 -0.78 -0.48 -5.86
CA ALA A 25 -1.09 -1.87 -6.21
C ALA A 25 -1.32 -2.73 -4.96
N ARG A 26 -0.47 -2.60 -3.94
CA ARG A 26 -0.63 -3.33 -2.67
C ARG A 26 -1.89 -2.94 -1.91
N ILE A 27 -2.31 -1.67 -1.98
CA ILE A 27 -3.57 -1.22 -1.39
C ILE A 27 -4.76 -1.84 -2.13
N ASP A 28 -4.69 -1.96 -3.45
CA ASP A 28 -5.74 -2.58 -4.26
C ASP A 28 -5.87 -4.08 -3.95
N ASP A 29 -4.75 -4.81 -3.88
CA ASP A 29 -4.69 -6.22 -3.47
C ASP A 29 -5.28 -6.42 -2.06
N LEU A 30 -5.00 -5.49 -1.15
CA LEU A 30 -5.55 -5.49 0.20
C LEU A 30 -7.08 -5.27 0.18
N ALA A 31 -7.56 -4.32 -0.63
CA ALA A 31 -8.98 -4.04 -0.76
C ALA A 31 -9.75 -5.27 -1.29
N ASP A 32 -9.20 -5.96 -2.29
CA ASP A 32 -9.78 -7.20 -2.82
C ASP A 32 -9.77 -8.34 -1.80
N THR A 33 -8.72 -8.42 -0.98
CA THR A 33 -8.65 -9.37 0.13
C THR A 33 -9.72 -9.09 1.19
N ILE A 34 -9.90 -7.82 1.57
CA ILE A 34 -10.96 -7.40 2.50
C ILE A 34 -12.35 -7.74 1.94
N ARG A 35 -12.61 -7.49 0.66
CA ARG A 35 -13.89 -7.84 0.01
C ARG A 35 -14.18 -9.34 0.10
N ARG A 36 -13.20 -10.19 -0.23
CA ARG A 36 -13.35 -11.65 -0.12
C ARG A 36 -13.66 -12.09 1.30
N TYR A 37 -13.03 -11.46 2.29
CA TYR A 37 -13.34 -11.76 3.68
C TYR A 37 -14.71 -11.28 4.13
N ALA A 38 -15.20 -10.15 3.64
CA ALA A 38 -16.57 -9.72 3.88
C ALA A 38 -17.57 -10.74 3.32
N ASP A 39 -17.34 -11.23 2.09
CA ASP A 39 -18.15 -12.31 1.50
C ASP A 39 -18.08 -13.60 2.34
N ASP A 40 -16.91 -13.96 2.87
CA ASP A 40 -16.74 -15.13 3.72
C ASP A 40 -17.48 -14.98 5.05
N VAL A 41 -17.44 -13.78 5.67
CA VAL A 41 -18.20 -13.44 6.88
C VAL A 41 -19.70 -13.61 6.64
N ASP A 42 -20.22 -13.08 5.53
CA ASP A 42 -21.64 -13.20 5.17
C ASP A 42 -22.07 -14.65 4.90
N ARG A 43 -21.11 -15.52 4.57
CA ARG A 43 -21.30 -16.96 4.32
C ARG A 43 -21.04 -17.84 5.54
N VAL A 44 -20.68 -17.26 6.70
CA VAL A 44 -20.62 -17.98 7.97
C VAL A 44 -22.05 -18.28 8.41
N ASP A 45 -22.60 -19.31 7.79
CA ASP A 45 -23.80 -19.97 8.28
C ASP A 45 -23.37 -20.98 9.36
N SER A 46 -24.23 -21.23 10.35
CA SER A 46 -23.93 -22.04 11.55
C SER A 46 -23.81 -23.55 11.27
N SER A 47 -23.55 -23.92 10.01
CA SER A 47 -23.49 -25.28 9.52
C SER A 47 -22.16 -25.96 9.89
N PRO A 48 -22.19 -27.20 10.38
CA PRO A 48 -20.99 -27.96 10.70
C PRO A 48 -20.05 -28.09 9.49
N GLY A 49 -18.76 -27.82 9.69
CA GLY A 49 -17.72 -27.93 8.65
C GLY A 49 -17.35 -26.63 7.94
N ARG A 50 -18.02 -25.50 8.25
CA ARG A 50 -17.56 -24.17 7.85
C ARG A 50 -16.67 -23.54 8.92
N PRO A 51 -15.66 -22.73 8.54
CA PRO A 51 -14.91 -21.94 9.52
C PRO A 51 -15.89 -21.06 10.29
N ASP A 52 -15.76 -21.07 11.61
CA ASP A 52 -16.56 -20.18 12.45
C ASP A 52 -16.18 -18.72 12.22
N TYR A 53 -17.05 -17.83 12.67
CA TYR A 53 -16.84 -16.39 12.56
C TYR A 53 -15.48 -15.95 13.15
N ALA A 54 -15.06 -16.56 14.27
CA ALA A 54 -13.79 -16.26 14.92
C ALA A 54 -12.58 -16.58 14.03
N THR A 55 -12.63 -17.70 13.30
CA THR A 55 -11.59 -18.11 12.35
C THR A 55 -11.47 -17.12 11.19
N VAL A 56 -12.61 -16.67 10.63
CA VAL A 56 -12.62 -15.69 9.53
C VAL A 56 -12.07 -14.34 10.00
N VAL A 57 -12.52 -13.84 11.15
CA VAL A 57 -12.03 -12.59 11.75
C VAL A 57 -10.53 -12.67 12.08
N GLY A 58 -10.05 -13.81 12.59
CA GLY A 58 -8.62 -14.01 12.88
C GLY A 58 -7.75 -13.89 11.62
N ARG A 59 -8.21 -14.42 10.48
CA ARG A 59 -7.52 -14.28 9.19
C ARG A 59 -7.51 -12.83 8.70
N VAL A 60 -8.66 -12.15 8.79
CA VAL A 60 -8.77 -10.72 8.45
C VAL A 60 -7.75 -9.90 9.24
N VAL A 61 -7.75 -10.03 10.56
CA VAL A 61 -6.86 -9.23 11.42
C VAL A 61 -5.39 -9.50 11.08
N ASN A 62 -5.01 -10.76 10.84
CA ASN A 62 -3.64 -11.11 10.53
C ASN A 62 -3.18 -10.59 9.17
N GLU A 63 -3.93 -10.89 8.10
CA GLU A 63 -3.52 -10.53 6.74
C GLU A 63 -3.65 -9.04 6.46
N VAL A 64 -4.74 -8.41 6.89
CA VAL A 64 -4.93 -6.96 6.76
C VAL A 64 -3.90 -6.23 7.62
N GLY A 65 -3.73 -6.64 8.88
CA GLY A 65 -2.75 -6.04 9.78
C GLY A 65 -1.32 -6.13 9.23
N THR A 66 -0.91 -7.31 8.78
CA THR A 66 0.43 -7.54 8.23
C THR A 66 0.65 -6.74 6.95
N THR A 67 -0.34 -6.69 6.05
CA THR A 67 -0.23 -5.92 4.81
C THR A 67 -0.11 -4.43 5.10
N LEU A 68 -0.90 -3.89 6.03
CA LEU A 68 -0.81 -2.49 6.45
C LEU A 68 0.56 -2.15 7.04
N MET A 69 1.13 -3.03 7.88
CA MET A 69 2.50 -2.85 8.41
C MET A 69 3.56 -2.86 7.28
N ASN A 70 3.33 -3.68 6.25
CA ASN A 70 4.25 -3.85 5.12
C ASN A 70 4.07 -2.83 3.99
N LEU A 71 3.08 -1.94 4.05
CA LEU A 71 2.92 -0.86 3.05
C LEU A 71 4.06 0.17 3.08
N SER A 72 4.96 0.10 4.08
CA SER A 72 6.18 0.92 4.17
C SER A 72 5.95 2.42 3.93
N LEU A 73 4.81 2.94 4.40
CA LEU A 73 4.39 4.34 4.18
C LEU A 73 5.43 5.35 4.69
N GLY A 74 6.24 4.98 5.70
CA GLY A 74 7.37 5.78 6.16
C GLY A 74 8.48 5.93 5.11
N SER A 75 8.83 4.87 4.38
CA SER A 75 9.82 4.93 3.30
C SER A 75 9.33 5.76 2.11
N LEU A 76 8.02 5.71 1.84
CA LEU A 76 7.39 6.55 0.82
C LEU A 76 7.48 8.04 1.21
N SER A 77 7.18 8.38 2.47
CA SER A 77 7.31 9.74 3.00
C SER A 77 8.76 10.25 2.91
N THR A 78 9.74 9.46 3.34
CA THR A 78 11.17 9.82 3.22
C THR A 78 11.60 10.03 1.77
N THR A 79 11.13 9.19 0.85
CA THR A 79 11.42 9.34 -0.58
C THR A 79 10.77 10.60 -1.14
N ALA A 80 9.55 10.94 -0.71
CA ALA A 80 8.87 12.17 -1.10
C ALA A 80 9.63 13.42 -0.63
N VAL A 81 10.09 13.43 0.63
CA VAL A 81 10.92 14.52 1.19
C VAL A 81 12.25 14.64 0.44
N THR A 82 12.88 13.51 0.08
CA THR A 82 14.11 13.50 -0.69
C THR A 82 13.89 14.07 -2.10
N ALA A 83 12.78 13.71 -2.75
CA ALA A 83 12.42 14.23 -4.06
C ALA A 83 12.14 15.74 -4.03
N ASP A 84 11.43 16.24 -3.01
CA ASP A 84 11.20 17.68 -2.85
C ASP A 84 12.49 18.44 -2.53
N THR A 85 13.35 17.87 -1.68
CA THR A 85 14.68 18.47 -1.37
C THR A 85 15.56 18.53 -2.62
N ALA A 86 15.52 17.53 -3.49
CA ALA A 86 16.27 17.54 -4.74
C ALA A 86 15.78 18.66 -5.68
N ARG A 87 14.47 18.90 -5.73
CA ARG A 87 13.85 20.01 -6.49
C ARG A 87 14.33 21.37 -5.97
N VAL A 88 14.25 21.59 -4.66
CA VAL A 88 14.63 22.89 -4.05
C VAL A 88 16.12 23.21 -4.21
N LYS A 89 16.98 22.19 -4.34
CA LYS A 89 18.43 22.38 -4.53
C LYS A 89 18.87 22.52 -5.99
N GLY A 90 18.01 22.16 -6.94
CA GLY A 90 18.28 22.30 -8.38
C GLY A 90 17.78 23.62 -8.98
N GLU A 91 16.90 24.33 -8.25
CA GLU A 91 16.53 25.75 -8.44
C GLU A 91 17.65 26.71 -8.00
#